data_AF-A0A355PFI3-F1
#
_entry.id   AF-A0A355PFI3-F1
#
_cell.length_a   1.000
_cell.length_b   1.000
_cell.length_c   1.000
_cell.angle_alpha   90.00
_cell.angle_beta   90.00
_cell.angle_gamma   90.00
#
_symmetry.space_group_name_H-M   'P 1'
#
loop_
_entity.id
_entity.type
_entity.pdbx_description
1 polymer ?
#
loop_
_entity_poly.entity_id
_entity_poly.type
_entity_poly.pdbx_seq_one_letter_code
_entity_poly.pdbx_strand_id
1 'polypeptide(L)'
;MTATSTSLPPYSTFLESFSVDSVIAKLDDHQDGYLNAFDACCGRHVRQGRGDVLALVHEDTQGQTHTLTYSELDQQSGQLAGWFKSQGFGEGDRIACM
;
A
#
# COMPACT_ATOMS: atom_id res chain seq x y z
N MET A 1 2.00 -7.76 36.02
CA MET A 1 1.55 -8.61 34.90
C MET A 1 2.72 -8.77 33.95
N THR A 2 3.38 -9.92 33.95
CA THR A 2 4.52 -10.23 33.09
C THR A 2 3.99 -10.62 31.71
N ALA A 3 4.34 -9.84 30.68
CA ALA A 3 4.03 -10.17 29.30
C ALA A 3 4.78 -11.44 28.90
N THR A 4 4.05 -12.48 28.52
CA THR A 4 4.60 -13.71 27.95
C THR A 4 5.17 -13.39 26.57
N SER A 5 6.48 -13.54 26.40
CA SER A 5 7.11 -13.41 25.08
C SER A 5 6.78 -14.64 24.24
N THR A 6 5.85 -14.52 23.30
CA THR A 6 5.62 -15.58 22.31
C THR A 6 6.83 -15.63 21.36
N SER A 7 7.55 -16.74 21.35
CA SER A 7 8.61 -16.98 20.39
C SER A 7 8.02 -17.16 18.99
N LEU A 8 8.62 -16.52 17.98
CA LEU A 8 8.24 -16.71 16.58
C LEU A 8 8.48 -18.18 16.15
N PRO A 9 7.68 -18.71 15.22
CA PRO A 9 7.89 -20.06 14.68
C PRO A 9 9.23 -20.17 13.94
N PRO A 10 9.83 -21.38 13.85
CA PRO A 10 11.03 -21.61 13.07
C PRO A 10 10.82 -21.28 11.59
N TYR A 11 11.85 -20.75 10.92
CA TYR A 11 11.79 -20.40 9.50
C TYR A 11 11.42 -21.59 8.59
N SER A 12 11.82 -22.82 8.95
CA SER A 12 11.49 -24.03 8.19
C SER A 12 9.98 -24.23 8.00
N THR A 13 9.16 -23.82 8.98
CA THR A 13 7.70 -23.90 8.89
C THR A 13 7.13 -23.06 7.75
N PHE A 14 7.75 -21.91 7.45
CA PHE A 14 7.36 -21.11 6.30
C PHE A 14 7.72 -21.81 4.98
N LEU A 15 8.90 -22.44 4.89
CA LEU A 15 9.33 -23.15 3.68
C LEU A 15 8.44 -24.35 3.36
N GLU A 16 8.01 -25.09 4.38
CA GLU A 16 7.11 -26.26 4.22
C GLU A 16 5.73 -25.88 3.67
N SER A 17 5.28 -24.65 3.92
CA SER A 17 3.94 -24.17 3.56
C SER A 17 3.94 -23.09 2.48
N PHE A 18 5.11 -22.70 1.98
CA PHE A 18 5.23 -21.67 0.95
C PHE A 18 4.59 -22.13 -0.36
N SER A 19 3.80 -21.25 -0.95
CA SER A 19 3.23 -21.42 -2.28
C SER A 19 3.18 -20.07 -2.99
N VAL A 20 3.58 -20.06 -4.26
CA VAL A 20 3.47 -18.88 -5.13
C VAL A 20 2.00 -18.49 -5.31
N ASP A 21 1.10 -19.47 -5.44
CA ASP A 21 -0.35 -19.23 -5.58
C ASP A 21 -0.90 -18.51 -4.35
N SER A 22 -0.46 -18.91 -3.15
CA SER A 22 -0.83 -18.25 -1.90
C SER A 22 -0.29 -16.82 -1.78
N VAL A 23 0.82 -16.50 -2.46
CA VAL A 23 1.34 -15.13 -2.54
C VAL A 23 0.54 -14.31 -3.56
N ILE A 24 0.25 -14.88 -4.73
CA ILE A 24 -0.59 -14.24 -5.75
C ILE A 24 -1.97 -13.92 -5.18
N ALA A 25 -2.61 -14.85 -4.48
CA ALA A 25 -3.92 -14.64 -3.86
C ALA A 25 -3.94 -13.55 -2.78
N LYS A 26 -2.78 -13.15 -2.24
CA LYS A 26 -2.67 -12.01 -1.31
C LYS A 26 -2.48 -10.67 -2.04
N LEU A 27 -2.00 -10.72 -3.28
CA LEU A 27 -1.74 -9.55 -4.12
C LEU A 27 -2.95 -9.20 -5.00
N ASP A 28 -3.59 -10.22 -5.59
CA ASP A 28 -4.85 -10.13 -6.32
C ASP A 28 -6.02 -10.30 -5.32
N ASP A 29 -6.30 -9.24 -4.56
CA ASP A 29 -7.39 -9.25 -3.58
C ASP A 29 -8.78 -9.16 -4.22
N HIS A 30 -8.87 -8.79 -5.52
CA HIS A 30 -10.11 -8.76 -6.29
C HIS A 30 -10.43 -10.08 -6.98
N GLN A 31 -9.46 -10.99 -7.09
CA GLN A 31 -9.56 -12.29 -7.79
C GLN A 31 -9.93 -12.14 -9.27
N ASP A 32 -9.43 -11.09 -9.92
CA ASP A 32 -9.69 -10.80 -11.33
C ASP A 32 -8.47 -11.06 -12.23
N GLY A 33 -7.34 -11.48 -11.66
CA GLY A 33 -6.09 -11.73 -12.35
C GLY A 33 -5.29 -10.46 -12.67
N TYR A 34 -5.71 -9.29 -12.18
CA TYR A 34 -5.03 -8.03 -12.37
C TYR A 34 -4.40 -7.53 -11.08
N LEU A 35 -3.39 -6.67 -11.21
CA LEU A 35 -2.74 -6.01 -10.09
C LEU A 35 -2.65 -4.52 -10.37
N ASN A 36 -3.04 -3.72 -9.40
CA ASN A 36 -2.78 -2.30 -9.38
C ASN A 36 -1.96 -1.95 -8.12
N ALA A 37 -0.78 -1.36 -8.31
CA ALA A 37 0.11 -1.03 -7.20
C ALA A 37 -0.49 0.01 -6.24
N PHE A 38 -1.24 1.00 -6.75
CA PHE A 38 -1.96 1.96 -5.91
C PHE A 38 -3.02 1.24 -5.06
N ASP A 39 -3.71 0.26 -5.64
CA ASP A 39 -4.73 -0.49 -4.91
C ASP A 39 -4.12 -1.34 -3.79
N ALA A 40 -3.03 -2.07 -4.09
CA ALA A 40 -2.31 -2.89 -3.12
C ALA A 40 -1.73 -2.08 -1.94
N CYS A 41 -1.29 -0.84 -2.20
CA CYS A 41 -0.60 0.00 -1.21
C CYS A 41 -1.50 1.03 -0.51
N CYS A 42 -2.62 1.43 -1.09
CA CYS A 42 -3.48 2.48 -0.54
C CYS A 42 -4.97 2.11 -0.61
N GLY A 43 -5.49 1.89 -1.82
CA GLY A 43 -6.93 1.68 -2.05
C GLY A 43 -7.52 0.56 -1.19
N ARG A 44 -6.81 -0.57 -1.05
CA ARG A 44 -7.22 -1.72 -0.23
C ARG A 44 -7.39 -1.36 1.23
N HIS A 45 -6.53 -0.52 1.78
CA HIS A 45 -6.62 -0.10 3.18
C HIS A 45 -7.84 0.80 3.41
N VAL A 46 -8.14 1.71 2.48
CA VAL A 46 -9.37 2.52 2.53
C VAL A 46 -10.61 1.63 2.46
N ARG A 47 -10.70 0.70 1.50
CA ARG A 47 -11.83 -0.25 1.37
C ARG A 47 -12.04 -1.12 2.61
N GLN A 48 -10.95 -1.50 3.28
CA GLN A 48 -10.98 -2.29 4.51
C GLN A 48 -11.34 -1.47 5.76
N GLY A 49 -11.77 -0.22 5.60
CA GLY A 49 -12.17 0.65 6.71
C GLY A 49 -10.99 1.20 7.52
N ARG A 50 -9.77 1.15 6.97
CA ARG A 50 -8.56 1.69 7.61
C ARG A 50 -8.23 3.11 7.17
N GLY A 51 -9.23 3.83 6.66
CA GLY A 51 -9.07 5.18 6.11
C GLY A 51 -8.38 6.14 7.06
N ASP A 52 -8.73 6.11 8.35
CA ASP A 52 -8.20 7.01 9.39
C ASP A 52 -6.81 6.61 9.92
N VAL A 53 -6.25 5.48 9.47
CA VAL A 53 -4.92 5.04 9.88
C VAL A 53 -3.87 5.87 9.15
N LEU A 54 -2.88 6.38 9.89
CA LEU A 54 -1.71 7.07 9.32
C LEU A 54 -0.98 6.15 8.33
N ALA A 55 -0.88 6.60 7.08
CA ALA A 55 -0.19 5.93 5.98
C ALA A 55 1.19 6.52 5.71
N LEU A 56 1.34 7.84 5.84
CA LEU A 56 2.59 8.55 5.66
C LEU A 56 2.87 9.45 6.88
N VAL A 57 4.09 9.38 7.39
CA VAL A 57 4.65 10.31 8.37
C VAL A 57 5.96 10.82 7.78
N HIS A 58 5.98 12.09 7.41
CA HIS A 58 7.11 12.76 6.78
C HIS A 58 7.60 13.88 7.69
N GLU A 59 8.90 13.90 7.99
CA GLU A 59 9.54 15.01 8.68
C GLU A 59 10.38 15.79 7.67
N ASP A 60 10.13 17.10 7.57
CA ASP A 60 10.88 17.95 6.65
C ASP A 60 12.21 18.44 7.25
N THR A 61 12.98 19.16 6.43
CA THR A 61 14.32 19.67 6.82
C THR A 61 14.33 20.67 7.97
N GLN A 62 13.17 21.20 8.37
CA GLN A 62 13.02 22.11 9.51
C GLN A 62 12.51 21.38 10.77
N GLY A 63 12.36 20.05 10.70
CA GLY A 63 11.83 19.24 11.78
C GLY A 63 10.31 19.29 11.91
N GLN A 64 9.60 19.81 10.91
CA GLN A 64 8.13 19.81 10.91
C GLN A 64 7.62 18.47 10.40
N THR A 65 6.78 17.82 11.20
CA THR A 65 6.10 16.57 10.81
C THR A 65 4.82 16.87 10.04
N HIS A 66 4.66 16.21 8.91
CA HIS A 66 3.47 16.17 8.07
C HIS A 66 2.97 14.72 8.04
N THR A 67 1.67 14.53 8.18
CA THR A 67 1.06 13.20 8.20
C THR A 67 -0.06 13.10 7.19
N LEU A 68 -0.23 11.93 6.60
CA LEU A 68 -1.41 11.59 5.81
C LEU A 68 -1.97 10.26 6.30
N THR A 69 -3.28 10.24 6.51
CA THR A 69 -4.08 9.02 6.64
C THR A 69 -4.22 8.33 5.28
N TYR A 70 -4.67 7.07 5.25
CA TYR A 70 -4.96 6.39 3.98
C TYR A 70 -6.02 7.13 3.15
N SER A 71 -7.05 7.69 3.78
CA SER A 71 -8.08 8.47 3.08
C SER A 71 -7.52 9.74 2.44
N GLU A 72 -6.62 10.44 3.14
CA GLU A 72 -5.98 11.66 2.60
C GLU A 72 -4.98 11.33 1.48
N LEU A 73 -4.23 10.24 1.63
CA LEU A 73 -3.31 9.76 0.59
C LEU A 73 -4.05 9.32 -0.68
N ASP A 74 -5.18 8.62 -0.53
CA ASP A 74 -6.09 8.23 -1.61
C ASP A 74 -6.58 9.47 -2.39
N GLN A 75 -7.05 10.49 -1.66
CA GLN A 75 -7.50 11.75 -2.25
C GLN A 75 -6.39 12.47 -3.03
N GLN A 76 -5.19 12.60 -2.46
CA GLN A 76 -4.07 13.29 -3.12
C GLN A 76 -3.56 12.52 -4.34
N SER A 77 -3.45 11.18 -4.24
CA SER A 77 -3.12 10.31 -5.37
C SER A 77 -4.16 10.45 -6.50
N GLY A 78 -5.44 10.46 -6.16
CA GLY A 78 -6.54 10.65 -7.12
C GLY A 78 -6.49 12.00 -7.83
N GLN A 79 -6.13 13.08 -7.13
CA GLN A 79 -5.93 14.39 -7.74
C GLN A 79 -4.78 14.38 -8.75
N LEU A 80 -3.64 13.78 -8.39
CA LEU A 80 -2.49 13.65 -9.27
C LEU A 80 -2.81 12.78 -10.51
N ALA A 81 -3.51 11.66 -10.32
CA ALA A 81 -3.97 10.80 -11.41
C ALA A 81 -4.92 11.55 -12.36
N GLY A 82 -5.85 12.34 -11.81
CA GLY A 82 -6.73 13.21 -12.60
C GLY A 82 -5.95 14.25 -13.40
N TRP A 83 -4.92 14.84 -12.79
CA TRP A 83 -4.02 15.75 -13.49
C TRP A 83 -3.27 15.05 -14.63
N PHE A 84 -2.67 13.87 -14.39
CA PHE A 84 -1.99 13.12 -15.46
C PHE A 84 -2.92 12.83 -16.64
N LYS A 85 -4.15 12.39 -16.36
CA LYS A 85 -5.16 12.17 -17.39
C LYS A 85 -5.47 13.45 -18.18
N SER A 86 -5.53 14.61 -17.52
CA SER A 86 -5.74 15.91 -18.17
C SER A 86 -4.59 16.32 -19.10
N GLN A 87 -3.38 15.83 -18.84
CA GLN A 87 -2.21 16.05 -19.70
C GLN A 87 -2.14 15.05 -20.87
N GLY A 88 -3.06 14.09 -20.94
CA GLY A 88 -3.12 13.08 -21.99
C GLY A 88 -2.33 11.80 -21.71
N PHE A 89 -1.82 11.60 -20.49
CA PHE A 89 -1.14 10.35 -20.14
C PHE A 89 -2.12 9.18 -20.01
N GLY A 90 -1.67 8.01 -20.47
CA GLY A 90 -2.39 6.75 -20.43
C GLY A 90 -1.56 5.59 -19.88
N GLU A 91 -2.16 4.40 -19.92
CA GLU A 91 -1.49 3.16 -19.53
C GLU A 91 -0.27 2.89 -20.45
N GLY A 92 0.87 2.56 -19.84
CA GLY A 92 2.12 2.31 -20.57
C GLY A 92 3.01 3.54 -20.79
N ASP A 93 2.51 4.75 -20.50
CA ASP A 93 3.35 5.96 -20.48
C ASP A 93 4.32 5.94 -19.29
N ARG A 94 5.49 6.57 -19.48
CA ARG A 94 6.54 6.61 -18.45
C ARG A 94 6.65 8.01 -17.89
N ILE A 95 6.65 8.11 -16.56
CA ILE A 95 6.76 9.35 -15.81
C ILE A 95 8.06 9.30 -15.01
N ALA A 96 8.92 10.30 -15.20
CA ALA A 96 10.11 10.48 -14.38
C ALA A 96 9.83 11.52 -13.28
N CYS A 97 10.34 11.27 -12.07
CA CYS A 97 10.37 12.26 -10.99
C CYS A 97 11.84 12.51 -10.59
N MET A 98 12.11 13.70 -10.05
CA MET A 98 13.42 14.12 -9.52
C MET A 98 13.25 14.64 -8.10
#